data_AF-A0A811R3U5-F1
#
_entry.id   AF-A0A811R3U5-F1
#
_cell.length_a   1.000
_cell.length_b   1.000
_cell.length_c   1.000
_cell.angle_alpha   90.00
_cell.angle_beta   90.00
_cell.angle_gamma   90.00
#
_symmetry.space_group_name_H-M   'P 1'
#
loop_
_entity.id
_entity.type
_entity.pdbx_description
1 polymer ?
#
loop_
_entity_poly.entity_id
_entity_poly.type
_entity_poly.pdbx_seq_one_letter_code
_entity_poly.pdbx_strand_id
1 'polypeptide(L)'
;MAPAACGGGGRGRSPLSPLLGCLVIFSLLCTVCRAQDPGQLQPLPALEVATYNYTSFQEGNSREQRELAFSREARIYQGAIQVSPDTGNVGSYQDIMVNKSGSVLLQRRFTMWRRVDVDGGGNGKGSATAPRVQVVSFNSTFSMNVFHLPDSSPRPGEGSPSPAARNRFVAVEFDTTKQDYDPSDNHVGLNVGSVVSFKTANLTAFRIATDSASPRNYTAWVEYDGAARHVSVYMAVRGEPKPASPVLDSPLDLSEHVPEQAYIGFTASTGTDFELNCILDWTLSIEVIPEKKSTTWVIIVAVVVPVTVVAVGVAAFFLARKLRARRSMERRQERLEQQLSNLPGMPRGFAYDKLKKATRNFDERLRLGKGGYGMVYKGVLPADEALPEGMDVAVKRFIRDDGKDVTDFLQEVDIINRLRHKNIVPLIGM
;
A
#
# COMPACT_ATOMS: atom_id res chain seq x y z
N MET A 1 -23.90 39.73 -43.49
CA MET A 1 -22.75 40.13 -42.67
C MET A 1 -22.52 39.06 -41.61
N ALA A 2 -21.28 38.57 -41.47
CA ALA A 2 -20.73 37.98 -40.23
C ALA A 2 -20.06 39.12 -39.40
N PRO A 3 -19.43 38.94 -38.20
CA PRO A 3 -19.12 37.74 -37.39
C PRO A 3 -19.96 37.71 -36.08
N ALA A 4 -19.67 37.03 -34.96
CA ALA A 4 -18.56 36.17 -34.47
C ALA A 4 -19.16 35.02 -33.60
N ALA A 5 -18.56 33.85 -33.33
CA ALA A 5 -17.17 33.35 -33.26
C ALA A 5 -16.44 33.55 -31.91
N CYS A 6 -16.31 32.46 -31.14
CA CYS A 6 -15.18 32.20 -30.22
C CYS A 6 -15.07 30.69 -29.95
N GLY A 7 -13.99 30.07 -30.41
CA GLY A 7 -13.67 28.66 -30.14
C GLY A 7 -12.52 28.52 -29.16
N GLY A 8 -12.46 27.41 -28.43
CA GLY A 8 -11.35 27.05 -27.55
C GLY A 8 -10.95 25.59 -27.76
N GLY A 9 -9.80 25.36 -28.39
CA GLY A 9 -9.32 24.01 -28.69
C GLY A 9 -8.76 23.30 -27.46
N GLY A 10 -9.35 22.16 -27.09
CA GLY A 10 -8.78 21.21 -26.14
C GLY A 10 -8.00 20.11 -26.87
N ARG A 11 -6.72 19.92 -26.53
CA ARG A 11 -5.90 18.81 -27.06
C ARG A 11 -6.48 17.46 -26.61
N GLY A 12 -6.32 16.45 -27.48
CA GLY A 12 -6.98 15.16 -27.32
C GLY A 12 -6.74 14.45 -25.99
N ARG A 13 -7.83 13.95 -25.42
CA ARG A 13 -7.88 12.63 -24.79
C ARG A 13 -8.84 11.80 -25.63
N SER A 14 -8.43 10.61 -26.02
CA SER A 14 -9.32 9.67 -26.71
C SER A 14 -10.54 9.40 -25.81
N PRO A 15 -11.78 9.67 -26.26
CA PRO A 15 -12.93 9.16 -25.53
C PRO A 15 -12.88 7.62 -25.60
N LEU A 16 -12.96 6.97 -24.44
CA LEU A 16 -13.30 5.56 -24.40
C LEU A 16 -14.74 5.45 -24.92
N SER A 17 -14.93 4.73 -26.02
CA SER A 17 -16.22 4.59 -26.69
C SER A 17 -17.28 4.02 -25.73
N PRO A 18 -18.45 4.65 -25.57
CA PRO A 18 -19.59 4.03 -24.90
C PRO A 18 -20.22 3.01 -25.85
N LEU A 19 -20.23 1.74 -25.46
CA LEU A 19 -20.89 0.64 -26.15
C LEU A 19 -21.49 -0.28 -25.07
N LEU A 20 -22.82 -0.40 -25.05
CA LEU A 20 -23.63 -1.59 -24.70
C LEU A 20 -25.10 -1.15 -24.52
N GLY A 21 -26.02 -1.85 -25.20
CA GLY A 21 -27.42 -1.85 -24.81
C GLY A 21 -27.60 -2.55 -23.46
N CYS A 22 -28.63 -2.14 -22.73
CA CYS A 22 -29.41 -2.87 -21.74
C CYS A 22 -28.78 -4.15 -21.14
N LEU A 23 -28.27 -4.06 -19.91
CA LEU A 23 -27.65 -5.22 -19.25
C LEU A 23 -27.65 -5.12 -17.72
N VAL A 24 -28.62 -5.73 -17.01
CA VAL A 24 -28.52 -5.86 -15.53
C VAL A 24 -27.49 -6.94 -15.18
N ILE A 25 -26.23 -6.53 -15.06
CA ILE A 25 -25.08 -7.40 -14.76
C ILE A 25 -24.92 -7.54 -13.24
N PHE A 26 -25.08 -8.75 -12.70
CA PHE A 26 -24.58 -9.08 -11.36
C PHE A 26 -23.07 -9.36 -11.42
N SER A 27 -22.20 -8.36 -11.17
CA SER A 27 -20.77 -8.47 -11.48
C SER A 27 -19.83 -8.74 -10.28
N LEU A 28 -18.82 -9.58 -10.50
CA LEU A 28 -17.62 -9.76 -9.65
C LEU A 28 -16.34 -9.53 -10.48
N LEU A 29 -15.21 -9.03 -9.92
CA LEU A 29 -14.09 -8.49 -10.74
C LEU A 29 -12.63 -8.73 -10.24
N CYS A 30 -11.73 -9.23 -11.12
CA CYS A 30 -10.22 -9.20 -11.23
C CYS A 30 -9.30 -9.44 -9.99
N THR A 31 -8.33 -10.39 -9.91
CA THR A 31 -7.41 -11.11 -10.84
C THR A 31 -6.79 -12.49 -10.36
N VAL A 32 -6.28 -13.31 -11.32
CA VAL A 32 -5.18 -14.36 -11.30
C VAL A 32 -5.36 -15.84 -10.79
N CYS A 33 -5.54 -16.76 -11.79
CA CYS A 33 -4.96 -18.12 -12.06
C CYS A 33 -5.27 -19.44 -11.25
N ARG A 34 -5.95 -20.38 -11.95
CA ARG A 34 -5.66 -21.84 -12.27
C ARG A 34 -5.02 -22.77 -11.21
N ALA A 35 -5.34 -24.07 -11.10
CA ALA A 35 -6.36 -24.93 -11.75
C ALA A 35 -6.61 -26.25 -10.96
N GLN A 36 -7.78 -26.85 -11.18
CA GLN A 36 -8.14 -28.30 -11.27
C GLN A 36 -7.92 -29.37 -10.17
N ASP A 37 -9.06 -30.01 -9.87
CA ASP A 37 -9.42 -31.42 -9.59
C ASP A 37 -8.97 -32.21 -8.33
N PRO A 38 -9.86 -33.11 -7.81
CA PRO A 38 -9.78 -33.57 -6.42
C PRO A 38 -9.46 -35.06 -6.24
N GLY A 39 -8.60 -35.35 -5.26
CA GLY A 39 -8.66 -36.61 -4.50
C GLY A 39 -9.57 -36.47 -3.28
N GLN A 40 -10.17 -37.56 -2.80
CA GLN A 40 -11.01 -37.53 -1.59
C GLN A 40 -10.22 -37.04 -0.37
N LEU A 41 -10.66 -35.94 0.22
CA LEU A 41 -10.11 -35.31 1.43
C LEU A 41 -11.25 -34.92 2.36
N GLN A 42 -10.97 -34.90 3.67
CA GLN A 42 -11.93 -34.56 4.74
C GLN A 42 -12.70 -33.26 4.46
N PRO A 43 -13.94 -33.08 4.96
CA PRO A 43 -14.69 -31.84 4.75
C PRO A 43 -13.92 -30.61 5.24
N LEU A 44 -14.02 -29.50 4.50
CA LEU A 44 -13.56 -28.20 5.02
C LEU A 44 -14.51 -27.73 6.14
N PRO A 45 -14.05 -26.91 7.10
CA PRO A 45 -14.93 -26.37 8.14
C PRO A 45 -16.04 -25.52 7.53
N ALA A 46 -17.24 -25.60 8.11
CA ALA A 46 -18.38 -24.77 7.73
C ALA A 46 -18.04 -23.28 7.91
N LEU A 47 -18.48 -22.46 6.95
CA LEU A 47 -18.25 -21.02 6.97
C LEU A 47 -19.42 -20.28 7.66
N GLU A 48 -19.11 -19.14 8.25
CA GLU A 48 -20.14 -18.21 8.75
C GLU A 48 -20.85 -17.54 7.56
N VAL A 49 -22.16 -17.29 7.65
CA VAL A 49 -22.92 -16.62 6.59
C VAL A 49 -23.22 -15.17 6.98
N ALA A 50 -22.77 -14.22 6.15
CA ALA A 50 -23.17 -12.83 6.26
C ALA A 50 -24.41 -12.57 5.39
N THR A 51 -25.40 -11.86 5.93
CA THR A 51 -26.61 -11.47 5.19
C THR A 51 -26.75 -9.95 5.09
N TYR A 52 -26.97 -9.47 3.88
CA TYR A 52 -27.34 -8.10 3.54
C TYR A 52 -28.80 -8.13 3.09
N ASN A 53 -29.64 -7.27 3.67
CA ASN A 53 -31.06 -7.19 3.32
C ASN A 53 -31.47 -5.72 3.14
N TYR A 54 -32.08 -5.42 2.00
CA TYR A 54 -32.64 -4.13 1.61
C TYR A 54 -34.05 -4.38 1.06
N THR A 55 -35.08 -4.13 1.87
CA THR A 55 -36.49 -4.31 1.47
C THR A 55 -37.04 -3.19 0.60
N SER A 56 -36.34 -2.05 0.61
CA SER A 56 -36.45 -0.89 -0.29
C SER A 56 -35.21 -0.02 -0.10
N PHE A 57 -35.06 1.03 -0.91
CA PHE A 57 -33.92 1.96 -0.85
C PHE A 57 -34.40 3.40 -0.58
N GLN A 58 -33.71 4.12 0.28
CA GLN A 58 -34.10 5.46 0.71
C GLN A 58 -32.98 6.48 0.48
N GLU A 59 -33.29 7.51 -0.30
CA GLU A 59 -32.36 8.62 -0.54
C GLU A 59 -31.98 9.28 0.80
N GLY A 60 -30.68 9.45 1.04
CA GLY A 60 -30.17 9.95 2.33
C GLY A 60 -30.01 8.90 3.44
N ASN A 61 -30.35 7.63 3.23
CA ASN A 61 -30.19 6.60 4.26
C ASN A 61 -28.70 6.34 4.58
N SER A 62 -28.31 6.62 5.81
CA SER A 62 -26.92 6.49 6.25
C SER A 62 -26.36 5.06 6.18
N ARG A 63 -27.20 4.02 6.26
CA ARG A 63 -26.75 2.62 6.10
C ARG A 63 -26.39 2.35 4.64
N GLU A 64 -27.31 2.67 3.73
CA GLU A 64 -27.14 2.46 2.29
C GLU A 64 -25.94 3.26 1.76
N GLN A 65 -25.74 4.50 2.22
CA GLN A 65 -24.56 5.32 1.92
C GLN A 65 -23.22 4.74 2.41
N ARG A 66 -23.23 3.93 3.48
CA ARG A 66 -22.02 3.25 4.00
C ARG A 66 -21.79 1.89 3.38
N GLU A 67 -22.84 1.20 2.94
CA GLU A 67 -22.75 -0.17 2.43
C GLU A 67 -22.68 -0.24 0.91
N LEU A 68 -23.19 0.76 0.18
CA LEU A 68 -23.25 0.79 -1.29
C LEU A 68 -22.36 1.90 -1.87
N ALA A 69 -21.62 1.58 -2.93
CA ALA A 69 -20.86 2.53 -3.76
C ALA A 69 -21.54 2.64 -5.13
N PHE A 70 -22.01 3.85 -5.44
CA PHE A 70 -22.63 4.21 -6.71
C PHE A 70 -21.58 4.78 -7.66
N SER A 71 -21.69 4.48 -8.95
CA SER A 71 -20.81 5.04 -9.99
C SER A 71 -21.60 5.58 -11.18
N ARG A 72 -20.99 6.56 -11.87
CA ARG A 72 -21.53 7.24 -13.04
C ARG A 72 -22.92 7.81 -12.77
N GLU A 73 -23.94 7.32 -13.48
CA GLU A 73 -25.31 7.80 -13.41
C GLU A 73 -26.18 7.06 -12.37
N ALA A 74 -25.67 6.02 -11.70
CA ALA A 74 -26.45 5.23 -10.74
C ALA A 74 -26.70 5.97 -9.42
N ARG A 75 -27.89 5.77 -8.82
CA ARG A 75 -28.33 6.45 -7.58
C ARG A 75 -29.54 5.76 -6.94
N ILE A 76 -29.97 6.23 -5.78
CA ILE A 76 -31.27 5.86 -5.18
C ILE A 76 -32.30 6.94 -5.52
N TYR A 77 -33.50 6.53 -5.93
CA TYR A 77 -34.63 7.43 -6.19
C TYR A 77 -35.96 6.66 -6.09
N GLN A 78 -37.03 7.31 -5.60
CA GLN A 78 -38.39 6.74 -5.49
C GLN A 78 -38.49 5.31 -4.89
N GLY A 79 -37.67 5.00 -3.87
CA GLY A 79 -37.73 3.69 -3.19
C GLY A 79 -36.82 2.61 -3.80
N ALA A 80 -36.15 2.90 -4.92
CA ALA A 80 -35.38 1.94 -5.71
C ALA A 80 -33.94 2.43 -5.97
N ILE A 81 -33.03 1.49 -6.27
CA ILE A 81 -31.78 1.83 -6.97
C ILE A 81 -32.12 1.99 -8.45
N GLN A 82 -31.85 3.18 -8.99
CA GLN A 82 -31.77 3.44 -10.43
C GLN A 82 -30.33 3.16 -10.87
N VAL A 83 -30.13 2.09 -11.64
CA VAL A 83 -28.80 1.70 -12.12
C VAL A 83 -28.44 2.50 -13.39
N SER A 84 -29.44 2.85 -14.20
CA SER A 84 -29.39 3.90 -15.24
C SER A 84 -30.41 5.02 -14.93
N PRO A 85 -30.30 6.22 -15.53
CA PRO A 85 -31.25 7.31 -15.34
C PRO A 85 -32.70 6.99 -15.74
N ASP A 86 -33.62 7.73 -15.13
CA ASP A 86 -35.06 7.66 -15.37
C ASP A 86 -35.64 9.05 -15.67
N THR A 87 -36.81 9.05 -16.32
CA THR A 87 -37.71 10.15 -16.70
C THR A 87 -38.07 11.14 -15.59
N GLY A 88 -37.97 10.74 -14.32
CA GLY A 88 -38.16 11.66 -13.17
C GLY A 88 -37.12 12.79 -13.09
N ASN A 89 -36.15 12.85 -14.01
CA ASN A 89 -35.02 13.77 -14.02
C ASN A 89 -35.05 14.77 -15.20
N VAL A 90 -35.95 15.76 -15.12
CA VAL A 90 -36.09 16.90 -16.05
C VAL A 90 -36.42 16.57 -17.53
N GLY A 91 -36.80 17.63 -18.26
CA GLY A 91 -37.85 17.58 -19.28
C GLY A 91 -37.47 17.31 -20.74
N SER A 92 -36.36 16.61 -21.05
CA SER A 92 -36.11 16.08 -22.40
C SER A 92 -35.61 14.63 -22.36
N TYR A 93 -36.38 13.72 -22.96
CA TYR A 93 -36.12 12.27 -22.89
C TYR A 93 -34.85 11.84 -23.64
N GLN A 94 -34.53 12.47 -24.79
CA GLN A 94 -33.44 12.04 -25.68
C GLN A 94 -32.03 12.23 -25.09
N ASP A 95 -31.78 13.36 -24.41
CA ASP A 95 -30.43 13.73 -23.96
C ASP A 95 -29.98 12.94 -22.70
N ILE A 96 -30.96 12.46 -21.92
CA ILE A 96 -30.77 11.97 -20.55
C ILE A 96 -30.85 10.44 -20.46
N MET A 97 -31.46 9.74 -21.42
CA MET A 97 -31.59 8.28 -21.38
C MET A 97 -30.79 7.53 -22.46
N VAL A 98 -30.30 8.18 -23.51
CA VAL A 98 -29.46 7.53 -24.54
C VAL A 98 -28.01 7.39 -24.06
N ASN A 99 -27.42 6.21 -24.30
CA ASN A 99 -26.02 5.86 -24.02
C ASN A 99 -25.58 6.16 -22.57
N LYS A 100 -26.39 5.77 -21.58
CA LYS A 100 -26.08 5.92 -20.15
C LYS A 100 -25.58 4.62 -19.56
N SER A 101 -24.95 4.71 -18.39
CA SER A 101 -24.45 3.55 -17.67
C SER A 101 -24.20 3.86 -16.20
N GLY A 102 -24.44 2.90 -15.33
CA GLY A 102 -24.13 3.06 -13.91
C GLY A 102 -23.93 1.73 -13.21
N SER A 103 -23.29 1.77 -12.04
CA SER A 103 -23.06 0.59 -11.23
C SER A 103 -23.29 0.88 -9.75
N VAL A 104 -23.77 -0.12 -9.01
CA VAL A 104 -23.91 -0.08 -7.56
C VAL A 104 -23.31 -1.35 -6.96
N LEU A 105 -22.21 -1.19 -6.24
CA LEU A 105 -21.47 -2.30 -5.62
C LEU A 105 -21.55 -2.21 -4.10
N LEU A 106 -21.55 -3.34 -3.40
CA LEU A 106 -21.26 -3.35 -1.96
C LEU A 106 -19.83 -2.82 -1.73
N GLN A 107 -19.65 -1.88 -0.80
CA GLN A 107 -18.34 -1.29 -0.47
C GLN A 107 -17.37 -2.30 0.15
N ARG A 108 -17.90 -3.42 0.69
CA ARG A 108 -17.11 -4.52 1.25
C ARG A 108 -16.56 -5.42 0.14
N ARG A 109 -15.28 -5.79 0.26
CA ARG A 109 -14.69 -6.90 -0.51
C ARG A 109 -15.01 -8.23 0.15
N PHE A 110 -15.37 -9.22 -0.66
CA PHE A 110 -15.63 -10.59 -0.24
C PHE A 110 -14.47 -11.48 -0.66
N THR A 111 -14.00 -12.34 0.24
CA THR A 111 -13.08 -13.42 -0.13
C THR A 111 -13.90 -14.51 -0.83
N MET A 112 -13.94 -14.49 -2.16
CA MET A 112 -14.71 -15.44 -2.98
C MET A 112 -14.10 -16.84 -2.96
N TRP A 113 -12.77 -16.93 -2.87
CA TRP A 113 -12.06 -18.19 -2.79
C TRP A 113 -10.70 -18.02 -2.10
N ARG A 114 -10.18 -19.12 -1.55
CA ARG A 114 -8.82 -19.17 -0.98
C ARG A 114 -8.20 -20.55 -1.13
N ARG A 115 -6.88 -20.58 -1.36
CA ARG A 115 -6.07 -21.80 -1.19
C ARG A 115 -5.86 -22.07 0.29
N VAL A 116 -6.39 -23.18 0.77
CA VAL A 116 -6.21 -23.72 2.11
C VAL A 116 -5.06 -24.73 2.05
N ASP A 117 -3.96 -24.37 2.71
CA ASP A 117 -2.88 -25.30 3.00
C ASP A 117 -3.43 -26.39 3.93
N VAL A 118 -3.30 -27.66 3.52
CA VAL A 118 -3.63 -28.78 4.40
C VAL A 118 -2.46 -28.94 5.36
N ASP A 119 -2.64 -28.55 6.62
CA ASP A 119 -1.60 -28.70 7.65
C ASP A 119 -1.15 -30.16 7.71
N GLY A 120 0.08 -30.40 7.26
CA GLY A 120 0.81 -31.65 7.43
C GLY A 120 1.16 -31.84 8.90
N GLY A 121 0.18 -32.21 9.72
CA GLY A 121 0.33 -32.55 11.13
C GLY A 121 1.13 -33.83 11.31
N GLY A 122 2.44 -33.76 11.06
CA GLY A 122 3.34 -34.90 11.13
C GLY A 122 4.73 -34.56 10.62
N ASN A 123 5.73 -34.73 11.47
CA ASN A 123 7.14 -34.53 11.12
C ASN A 123 7.64 -35.69 10.24
N GLY A 124 7.21 -35.72 8.98
CA GLY A 124 7.46 -36.82 8.05
C GLY A 124 7.53 -36.39 6.59
N LYS A 125 8.62 -36.74 5.91
CA LYS A 125 8.71 -36.65 4.44
C LYS A 125 7.71 -37.64 3.81
N GLY A 126 6.62 -37.14 3.25
CA GLY A 126 5.69 -37.99 2.49
C GLY A 126 4.54 -37.21 1.85
N SER A 127 4.50 -37.22 0.53
CA SER A 127 3.41 -36.71 -0.34
C SER A 127 2.99 -35.24 -0.14
N ALA A 128 3.41 -34.37 -1.05
CA ALA A 128 2.86 -33.02 -1.15
C ALA A 128 1.44 -33.06 -1.74
N THR A 129 0.42 -33.19 -0.89
CA THR A 129 -0.98 -33.01 -1.27
C THR A 129 -1.17 -31.59 -1.81
N ALA A 130 -1.85 -31.44 -2.96
CA ALA A 130 -2.09 -30.13 -3.55
C ALA A 130 -2.93 -29.23 -2.60
N PRO A 131 -2.68 -27.91 -2.55
CA PRO A 131 -3.46 -26.99 -1.73
C PRO A 131 -4.91 -26.98 -2.20
N ARG A 132 -5.86 -27.13 -1.28
CA ARG A 132 -7.29 -27.20 -1.61
C ARG A 132 -7.83 -25.81 -1.83
N VAL A 133 -8.75 -25.63 -2.79
CA VAL A 133 -9.41 -24.33 -2.99
C VAL A 133 -10.77 -24.34 -2.30
N GLN A 134 -10.91 -23.58 -1.21
CA GLN A 134 -12.20 -23.25 -0.62
C GLN A 134 -12.84 -22.12 -1.43
N VAL A 135 -14.12 -22.23 -1.75
CA VAL A 135 -14.89 -21.22 -2.51
C VAL A 135 -16.21 -21.00 -1.79
N VAL A 136 -16.65 -19.75 -1.71
CA VAL A 136 -17.90 -19.38 -1.05
C VAL A 136 -19.12 -19.85 -1.82
N SER A 137 -20.16 -20.22 -1.10
CA SER A 137 -21.53 -20.31 -1.60
C SER A 137 -22.27 -19.00 -1.32
N PHE A 138 -23.19 -18.60 -2.19
CA PHE A 138 -24.05 -17.44 -1.95
C PHE A 138 -25.42 -17.57 -2.62
N ASN A 139 -26.38 -16.83 -2.08
CA ASN A 139 -27.70 -16.60 -2.68
C ASN A 139 -27.95 -15.10 -2.75
N SER A 140 -28.20 -14.59 -3.96
CA SER A 140 -28.60 -13.21 -4.22
C SER A 140 -30.02 -13.20 -4.79
N THR A 141 -30.98 -12.72 -4.00
CA THR A 141 -32.37 -12.53 -4.40
C THR A 141 -32.64 -11.04 -4.56
N PHE A 142 -33.17 -10.61 -5.70
CA PHE A 142 -33.53 -9.20 -5.91
C PHE A 142 -34.76 -9.09 -6.80
N SER A 143 -35.58 -8.08 -6.52
CA SER A 143 -36.67 -7.69 -7.42
C SER A 143 -36.26 -6.54 -8.31
N MET A 144 -36.51 -6.66 -9.61
CA MET A 144 -36.18 -5.66 -10.61
C MET A 144 -37.41 -5.24 -11.44
N ASN A 145 -37.36 -4.02 -11.96
CA ASN A 145 -38.24 -3.53 -13.01
C ASN A 145 -37.36 -3.15 -14.21
N VAL A 146 -37.79 -3.57 -15.40
CA VAL A 146 -37.15 -3.25 -16.69
C VAL A 146 -38.26 -2.86 -17.66
N PHE A 147 -38.24 -1.63 -18.16
CA PHE A 147 -39.37 -1.02 -18.86
C PHE A 147 -38.95 -0.10 -20.02
N HIS A 148 -39.46 -0.39 -21.22
CA HIS A 148 -39.36 0.47 -22.41
C HIS A 148 -40.47 1.51 -22.46
N LEU A 149 -40.11 2.76 -22.78
CA LEU A 149 -41.05 3.88 -22.90
C LEU A 149 -41.70 3.93 -24.30
N PRO A 150 -42.98 4.36 -24.44
CA PRO A 150 -43.78 4.11 -25.65
C PRO A 150 -43.43 4.86 -26.95
N ASP A 151 -42.23 5.41 -27.13
CA ASP A 151 -41.87 6.21 -28.32
C ASP A 151 -40.39 6.08 -28.76
N SER A 152 -39.71 4.98 -28.43
CA SER A 152 -38.38 4.65 -28.97
C SER A 152 -38.49 4.00 -30.35
N SER A 153 -38.44 4.81 -31.40
CA SER A 153 -38.33 4.29 -32.78
C SER A 153 -36.99 3.56 -32.97
N PRO A 154 -36.95 2.26 -33.35
CA PRO A 154 -35.69 1.54 -33.48
C PRO A 154 -34.76 2.19 -34.52
N ARG A 155 -33.50 2.43 -34.14
CA ARG A 155 -32.45 2.90 -35.06
C ARG A 155 -31.17 2.09 -34.85
N PRO A 156 -30.61 1.47 -35.91
CA PRO A 156 -29.41 0.64 -35.81
C PRO A 156 -28.13 1.48 -35.70
N GLY A 157 -27.18 0.98 -34.89
CA GLY A 157 -25.79 1.48 -34.76
C GLY A 157 -25.07 0.69 -33.66
N GLU A 158 -24.30 -0.34 -33.99
CA GLU A 158 -22.87 -0.29 -34.42
C GLU A 158 -21.86 -0.19 -33.25
N GLY A 159 -21.15 -1.29 -32.97
CA GLY A 159 -19.86 -1.27 -32.29
C GLY A 159 -19.59 -2.49 -31.39
N SER A 160 -18.58 -3.29 -31.75
CA SER A 160 -18.08 -4.42 -30.94
C SER A 160 -16.81 -4.02 -30.17
N PRO A 161 -16.63 -4.41 -28.90
CA PRO A 161 -15.37 -4.21 -28.19
C PRO A 161 -14.27 -5.13 -28.74
N SER A 162 -13.07 -4.57 -28.93
CA SER A 162 -11.91 -5.33 -29.44
C SER A 162 -11.42 -6.38 -28.43
N PRO A 163 -10.91 -7.55 -28.89
CA PRO A 163 -10.67 -8.73 -28.05
C PRO A 163 -9.36 -8.66 -27.21
N ALA A 164 -9.04 -7.50 -26.64
CA ALA A 164 -7.70 -7.15 -26.18
C ALA A 164 -7.55 -6.91 -24.66
N ALA A 165 -8.38 -7.54 -23.83
CA ALA A 165 -8.11 -7.69 -22.39
C ALA A 165 -8.74 -8.98 -21.83
N ARG A 166 -8.01 -9.71 -20.98
CA ARG A 166 -8.58 -10.77 -20.14
C ARG A 166 -9.35 -10.13 -18.99
N ASN A 167 -10.55 -9.64 -19.29
CA ASN A 167 -11.49 -9.23 -18.27
C ASN A 167 -11.79 -10.44 -17.39
N ARG A 168 -11.72 -10.28 -16.07
CA ARG A 168 -12.02 -11.35 -15.11
C ARG A 168 -13.24 -10.94 -14.32
N PHE A 169 -14.38 -11.03 -14.99
CA PHE A 169 -15.65 -10.95 -14.32
C PHE A 169 -16.47 -12.20 -14.57
N VAL A 170 -17.36 -12.46 -13.64
CA VAL A 170 -18.49 -13.35 -13.87
C VAL A 170 -19.75 -12.52 -13.66
N ALA A 171 -20.75 -12.74 -14.50
CA ALA A 171 -22.05 -12.17 -14.28
C ALA A 171 -23.20 -13.04 -14.77
N VAL A 172 -24.35 -12.83 -14.13
CA VAL A 172 -25.64 -13.12 -14.72
C VAL A 172 -26.12 -11.83 -15.37
N GLU A 173 -26.44 -11.88 -16.66
CA GLU A 173 -27.06 -10.79 -17.41
C GLU A 173 -28.54 -11.09 -17.68
N PHE A 174 -29.34 -10.03 -17.74
CA PHE A 174 -30.70 -10.06 -18.28
C PHE A 174 -30.71 -9.06 -19.43
N ASP A 175 -30.71 -9.58 -20.66
CA ASP A 175 -30.59 -8.81 -21.90
C ASP A 175 -31.94 -8.74 -22.62
N THR A 176 -32.32 -7.52 -22.98
CA THR A 176 -33.58 -7.12 -23.60
C THR A 176 -33.40 -6.59 -25.04
N THR A 177 -32.18 -6.62 -25.59
CA THR A 177 -31.83 -6.00 -26.87
C THR A 177 -30.90 -6.91 -27.69
N LYS A 178 -31.34 -7.45 -28.82
CA LYS A 178 -30.49 -8.37 -29.59
C LYS A 178 -29.31 -7.66 -30.29
N GLN A 179 -28.10 -8.14 -30.04
CA GLN A 179 -26.88 -7.84 -30.79
C GLN A 179 -26.43 -9.08 -31.63
N ASP A 180 -25.39 -8.94 -32.46
CA ASP A 180 -24.96 -9.98 -33.43
C ASP A 180 -24.53 -11.32 -32.79
N TYR A 181 -24.09 -11.29 -31.54
CA TYR A 181 -23.64 -12.47 -30.78
C TYR A 181 -24.75 -13.08 -29.90
N ASP A 182 -25.95 -12.48 -29.86
CA ASP A 182 -27.01 -12.89 -28.93
C ASP A 182 -27.99 -13.90 -29.55
N PRO A 183 -28.50 -14.86 -28.75
CA PRO A 183 -29.50 -15.81 -29.22
C PRO A 183 -30.83 -15.12 -29.55
N SER A 184 -31.23 -14.13 -28.74
CA SER A 184 -32.52 -13.43 -28.82
C SER A 184 -32.48 -12.09 -28.09
N ASP A 185 -33.43 -11.23 -28.41
CA ASP A 185 -33.76 -9.93 -27.77
C ASP A 185 -34.41 -10.05 -26.38
N ASN A 186 -34.43 -11.25 -25.81
CA ASN A 186 -34.94 -11.49 -24.47
C ASN A 186 -34.30 -12.76 -23.91
N HIS A 187 -33.19 -12.63 -23.18
CA HIS A 187 -32.46 -13.79 -22.67
C HIS A 187 -31.75 -13.51 -21.33
N VAL A 188 -31.55 -14.57 -20.55
CA VAL A 188 -30.63 -14.58 -19.41
C VAL A 188 -29.33 -15.22 -19.87
N GLY A 189 -28.21 -14.64 -19.47
CA GLY A 189 -26.88 -15.10 -19.85
C GLY A 189 -25.96 -15.26 -18.64
N LEU A 190 -24.91 -16.07 -18.82
CA LEU A 190 -23.79 -16.24 -17.91
C LEU A 190 -22.51 -15.78 -18.60
N ASN A 191 -22.09 -14.57 -18.28
CA ASN A 191 -20.91 -13.92 -18.83
C ASN A 191 -19.67 -14.34 -18.04
N VAL A 192 -18.63 -14.79 -18.73
CA VAL A 192 -17.36 -15.21 -18.09
C VAL A 192 -16.19 -14.52 -18.78
N GLY A 193 -15.83 -13.34 -18.27
CA GLY A 193 -14.73 -12.53 -18.78
C GLY A 193 -14.95 -11.90 -20.16
N SER A 194 -16.18 -11.96 -20.67
CA SER A 194 -16.60 -11.50 -22.00
C SER A 194 -18.05 -11.01 -21.92
N VAL A 195 -18.44 -10.05 -22.77
CA VAL A 195 -19.87 -9.74 -22.96
C VAL A 195 -20.59 -10.88 -23.67
N VAL A 196 -19.91 -11.61 -24.57
CA VAL A 196 -20.50 -12.81 -25.18
C VAL A 196 -20.69 -13.88 -24.11
N SER A 197 -21.94 -14.24 -23.84
CA SER A 197 -22.31 -15.20 -22.81
C SER A 197 -21.77 -16.61 -23.06
N PHE A 198 -21.28 -17.26 -22.01
CA PHE A 198 -20.84 -18.65 -22.01
C PHE A 198 -22.03 -19.63 -22.07
N LYS A 199 -23.14 -19.26 -21.43
CA LYS A 199 -24.39 -20.02 -21.41
C LYS A 199 -25.55 -19.02 -21.46
N THR A 200 -26.59 -19.34 -22.23
CA THR A 200 -27.82 -18.52 -22.28
C THR A 200 -29.06 -19.39 -22.08
N ALA A 201 -30.17 -18.74 -21.71
CA ALA A 201 -31.52 -19.28 -21.77
C ALA A 201 -32.52 -18.18 -22.16
N ASN A 202 -33.53 -18.55 -22.95
CA ASN A 202 -34.48 -17.60 -23.51
C ASN A 202 -35.55 -17.17 -22.49
N LEU A 203 -35.85 -15.86 -22.44
CA LEU A 203 -36.80 -15.25 -21.50
C LEU A 203 -38.12 -14.79 -22.15
N THR A 204 -38.36 -15.10 -23.43
CA THR A 204 -39.60 -14.70 -24.16
C THR A 204 -40.89 -15.11 -23.44
N ALA A 205 -40.88 -16.22 -22.69
CA ALA A 205 -42.02 -16.64 -21.86
C ALA A 205 -42.34 -15.65 -20.71
N PHE A 206 -41.33 -14.94 -20.19
CA PHE A 206 -41.47 -13.93 -19.14
C PHE A 206 -41.88 -12.56 -19.68
N ARG A 207 -41.65 -12.26 -20.98
CA ARG A 207 -42.03 -10.99 -21.64
C ARG A 207 -41.42 -9.73 -21.00
N ILE A 208 -40.21 -9.85 -20.43
CA ILE A 208 -39.48 -8.75 -19.80
C ILE A 208 -39.33 -7.60 -20.81
N ALA A 209 -39.62 -6.37 -20.38
CA ALA A 209 -39.54 -5.15 -21.18
C ALA A 209 -40.36 -5.11 -22.51
N THR A 210 -41.14 -6.13 -22.85
CA THR A 210 -41.90 -6.21 -24.13
C THR A 210 -43.33 -5.64 -24.09
N ASP A 211 -43.86 -5.30 -22.91
CA ASP A 211 -45.22 -4.77 -22.74
C ASP A 211 -45.21 -3.42 -22.01
N SER A 212 -45.10 -2.33 -22.78
CA SER A 212 -45.14 -0.96 -22.25
C SER A 212 -46.51 -0.55 -21.68
N ALA A 213 -47.58 -1.33 -21.92
CA ALA A 213 -48.91 -1.06 -21.37
C ALA A 213 -49.15 -1.75 -20.02
N SER A 214 -48.38 -2.79 -19.69
CA SER A 214 -48.44 -3.51 -18.42
C SER A 214 -47.04 -3.78 -17.84
N PRO A 215 -46.34 -2.76 -17.30
CA PRO A 215 -45.06 -2.94 -16.64
C PRO A 215 -45.14 -3.98 -15.53
N ARG A 216 -44.24 -4.97 -15.56
CA ARG A 216 -44.12 -6.04 -14.57
C ARG A 216 -42.81 -5.94 -13.82
N ASN A 217 -42.91 -6.14 -12.51
CA ASN A 217 -41.76 -6.41 -11.67
C ASN A 217 -41.46 -7.90 -11.71
N TYR A 218 -40.20 -8.27 -11.67
CA TYR A 218 -39.74 -9.65 -11.58
C TYR A 218 -38.87 -9.84 -10.35
N THR A 219 -38.85 -11.04 -9.79
CA THR A 219 -37.86 -11.44 -8.79
C THR A 219 -36.92 -12.44 -9.44
N ALA A 220 -35.62 -12.20 -9.28
CA ALA A 220 -34.55 -13.09 -9.70
C ALA A 220 -33.86 -13.68 -8.46
N TRP A 221 -33.50 -14.97 -8.54
CA TRP A 221 -32.68 -15.65 -7.55
C TRP A 221 -31.43 -16.19 -8.24
N VAL A 222 -30.26 -15.71 -7.85
CA VAL A 222 -28.96 -16.21 -8.30
C VAL A 222 -28.34 -17.00 -7.16
N GLU A 223 -28.27 -18.31 -7.32
CA GLU A 223 -27.71 -19.25 -6.35
C GLU A 223 -26.41 -19.82 -6.89
N TYR A 224 -25.36 -19.73 -6.07
CA TYR A 224 -24.04 -20.28 -6.38
C TYR A 224 -23.59 -21.23 -5.27
N ASP A 225 -23.30 -22.48 -5.65
CA ASP A 225 -22.76 -23.51 -4.78
C ASP A 225 -21.23 -23.58 -4.96
N GLY A 226 -20.51 -23.15 -3.92
CA GLY A 226 -19.04 -23.14 -3.91
C GLY A 226 -18.40 -24.52 -3.75
N ALA A 227 -19.15 -25.53 -3.28
CA ALA A 227 -18.70 -26.91 -3.23
C ALA A 227 -18.90 -27.62 -4.58
N ALA A 228 -20.07 -27.44 -5.21
CA ALA A 228 -20.42 -28.04 -6.50
C ALA A 228 -19.83 -27.30 -7.72
N ARG A 229 -19.34 -26.05 -7.55
CA ARG A 229 -18.88 -25.16 -8.64
C ARG A 229 -19.97 -24.95 -9.68
N HIS A 230 -21.12 -24.50 -9.19
CA HIS A 230 -22.35 -24.45 -9.97
C HIS A 230 -23.12 -23.16 -9.72
N VAL A 231 -23.71 -22.59 -10.78
CA VAL A 231 -24.64 -21.46 -10.70
C VAL A 231 -26.00 -21.85 -11.28
N SER A 232 -27.05 -21.49 -10.55
CA SER A 232 -28.44 -21.70 -10.94
C SER A 232 -29.21 -20.39 -10.77
N VAL A 233 -29.89 -19.96 -11.83
CA VAL A 233 -30.64 -18.69 -11.90
C VAL A 233 -32.12 -19.00 -12.09
N TYR A 234 -32.95 -18.48 -11.20
CA TYR A 234 -34.40 -18.60 -11.24
C TYR A 234 -35.03 -17.23 -11.43
N MET A 235 -36.20 -17.18 -12.05
CA MET A 235 -36.92 -15.95 -12.30
C MET A 235 -38.43 -16.18 -12.26
N ALA A 236 -39.17 -15.22 -11.70
CA ALA A 236 -40.63 -15.20 -11.70
C ALA A 236 -41.15 -13.75 -11.68
N VAL A 237 -42.45 -13.56 -11.90
CA VAL A 237 -43.11 -12.27 -11.64
C VAL A 237 -43.06 -11.99 -10.14
N ARG A 238 -42.76 -10.75 -9.72
CA ARG A 238 -42.60 -10.37 -8.31
C ARG A 238 -43.89 -10.66 -7.54
N GLY A 239 -43.79 -11.46 -6.48
CA GLY A 239 -44.92 -11.93 -5.68
C GLY A 239 -45.30 -13.40 -5.92
N GLU A 240 -44.91 -13.96 -7.08
CA GLU A 240 -45.00 -15.40 -7.32
C GLU A 240 -43.89 -16.17 -6.59
N PRO A 241 -44.09 -17.45 -6.22
CA PRO A 241 -43.06 -18.26 -5.58
C PRO A 241 -41.88 -18.54 -6.53
N LYS A 242 -40.70 -18.78 -5.94
CA LYS A 242 -39.52 -19.24 -6.69
C LYS A 242 -39.86 -20.54 -7.45
N PRO A 243 -39.61 -20.64 -8.76
CA PRO A 243 -39.83 -21.86 -9.54
C PRO A 243 -39.00 -23.04 -9.04
N ALA A 244 -39.52 -24.26 -9.24
CA ALA A 244 -38.82 -25.49 -8.88
C ALA A 244 -37.60 -25.80 -9.77
N SER A 245 -37.59 -25.29 -11.00
CA SER A 245 -36.49 -25.46 -11.96
C SER A 245 -35.86 -24.11 -12.29
N PRO A 246 -34.52 -24.02 -12.40
CA PRO A 246 -33.85 -22.81 -12.85
C PRO A 246 -34.13 -22.54 -14.34
N VAL A 247 -34.04 -21.26 -14.70
CA VAL A 247 -34.10 -20.79 -16.10
C VAL A 247 -32.73 -20.92 -16.76
N LEU A 248 -31.65 -20.61 -16.04
CA LEU A 248 -30.27 -20.86 -16.44
C LEU A 248 -29.57 -21.70 -15.38
N ASP A 249 -28.88 -22.74 -15.83
CA ASP A 249 -28.18 -23.70 -14.97
C ASP A 249 -26.84 -24.03 -15.65
N SER A 250 -25.73 -23.87 -14.94
CA SER A 250 -24.39 -24.03 -15.52
C SER A 250 -23.31 -24.34 -14.49
N PRO A 251 -22.31 -25.19 -14.84
CA PRO A 251 -21.06 -25.23 -14.10
C PRO A 251 -20.34 -23.88 -14.20
N LEU A 252 -19.68 -23.49 -13.11
CA LEU A 252 -18.94 -22.24 -12.96
C LEU A 252 -17.93 -22.41 -11.81
N ASP A 253 -16.63 -22.34 -12.09
CA ASP A 253 -15.62 -22.26 -11.02
C ASP A 253 -15.14 -20.81 -10.83
N LEU A 254 -15.66 -20.14 -9.81
CA LEU A 254 -15.23 -18.78 -9.46
C LEU A 254 -13.72 -18.67 -9.23
N SER A 255 -13.03 -19.73 -8.76
CA SER A 255 -11.58 -19.70 -8.56
C SER A 255 -10.75 -19.66 -9.84
N GLU A 256 -11.34 -19.98 -10.99
CA GLU A 256 -10.68 -19.83 -12.29
C GLU A 256 -10.96 -18.47 -12.96
N HIS A 257 -12.09 -17.83 -12.61
CA HIS A 257 -12.64 -16.68 -13.33
C HIS A 257 -12.57 -15.34 -12.56
N VAL A 258 -12.68 -15.34 -11.24
CA VAL A 258 -12.64 -14.13 -10.38
C VAL A 258 -11.42 -14.18 -9.42
N PRO A 259 -11.00 -13.07 -8.80
CA PRO A 259 -9.98 -13.05 -7.73
C PRO A 259 -10.40 -13.80 -6.48
N GLU A 260 -9.41 -14.06 -5.62
CA GLU A 260 -9.64 -14.38 -4.21
C GLU A 260 -10.51 -13.30 -3.54
N GLN A 261 -10.29 -12.00 -3.78
CA GLN A 261 -11.13 -10.90 -3.27
C GLN A 261 -11.89 -10.14 -4.37
N ALA A 262 -13.22 -10.16 -4.34
CA ALA A 262 -14.08 -9.44 -5.30
C ALA A 262 -15.07 -8.49 -4.61
N TYR A 263 -15.68 -7.61 -5.41
CA TYR A 263 -16.90 -6.88 -5.06
C TYR A 263 -18.12 -7.59 -5.65
N ILE A 264 -19.31 -7.31 -5.11
CA ILE A 264 -20.60 -7.84 -5.60
C ILE A 264 -21.56 -6.66 -5.76
N GLY A 265 -22.34 -6.66 -6.85
CA GLY A 265 -23.44 -5.74 -7.06
C GLY A 265 -23.91 -5.68 -8.51
N PHE A 266 -24.61 -4.61 -8.85
CA PHE A 266 -25.29 -4.42 -10.14
C PHE A 266 -24.54 -3.42 -11.02
N THR A 267 -24.60 -3.59 -12.34
CA THR A 267 -24.38 -2.50 -13.30
C THR A 267 -25.42 -2.61 -14.40
N ALA A 268 -25.71 -1.50 -15.08
CA ALA A 268 -26.64 -1.41 -16.20
C ALA A 268 -26.23 -0.31 -17.17
N SER A 269 -26.76 -0.39 -18.39
CA SER A 269 -26.57 0.59 -19.47
C SER A 269 -27.84 0.73 -20.30
N THR A 270 -27.90 1.78 -21.11
CA THR A 270 -28.94 2.03 -22.10
C THR A 270 -28.31 2.33 -23.46
N GLY A 271 -28.97 1.94 -24.55
CA GLY A 271 -28.48 2.16 -25.90
C GLY A 271 -29.12 3.38 -26.57
N THR A 272 -29.39 3.25 -27.88
CA THR A 272 -30.27 4.14 -28.65
C THR A 272 -31.74 3.90 -28.32
N ASP A 273 -32.11 2.64 -28.11
CA ASP A 273 -33.29 2.23 -27.36
C ASP A 273 -32.95 2.22 -25.86
N PHE A 274 -33.88 2.67 -25.03
CA PHE A 274 -33.62 2.93 -23.60
C PHE A 274 -34.72 2.37 -22.72
N GLU A 275 -34.29 1.81 -21.59
CA GLU A 275 -35.15 1.20 -20.58
C GLU A 275 -34.78 1.69 -19.18
N LEU A 276 -35.74 1.61 -18.26
CA LEU A 276 -35.54 1.92 -16.84
C LEU A 276 -34.97 0.70 -16.12
N ASN A 277 -33.72 0.77 -15.67
CA ASN A 277 -33.05 -0.30 -14.93
C ASN A 277 -33.13 -0.09 -13.41
N CYS A 278 -34.15 -0.67 -12.78
CA CYS A 278 -34.46 -0.42 -11.36
C CYS A 278 -34.36 -1.69 -10.51
N ILE A 279 -33.60 -1.65 -9.40
CA ILE A 279 -33.62 -2.66 -8.34
C ILE A 279 -34.48 -2.16 -7.17
N LEU A 280 -35.54 -2.90 -6.86
CA LEU A 280 -36.60 -2.52 -5.91
C LEU A 280 -36.32 -3.03 -4.50
N ASP A 281 -35.72 -4.21 -4.40
CA ASP A 281 -35.27 -4.86 -3.17
C ASP A 281 -34.07 -5.77 -3.48
N TRP A 282 -33.23 -6.03 -2.48
CA TRP A 282 -32.08 -6.94 -2.60
C TRP A 282 -31.77 -7.63 -1.27
N THR A 283 -31.65 -8.95 -1.31
CA THR A 283 -31.08 -9.77 -0.24
C THR A 283 -29.90 -10.58 -0.77
N LEU A 284 -28.75 -10.49 -0.12
CA LEU A 284 -27.55 -11.30 -0.38
C LEU A 284 -27.15 -12.04 0.88
N SER A 285 -27.16 -13.37 0.85
CA SER A 285 -26.52 -14.22 1.86
C SER A 285 -25.28 -14.87 1.27
N ILE A 286 -24.13 -14.72 1.92
CA ILE A 286 -22.83 -15.17 1.40
C ILE A 286 -21.97 -15.77 2.52
N GLU A 287 -21.34 -16.91 2.25
CA GLU A 287 -20.35 -17.52 3.13
C GLU A 287 -19.10 -16.64 3.26
N VAL A 288 -18.55 -16.54 4.47
CA VAL A 288 -17.43 -15.67 4.81
C VAL A 288 -16.18 -16.51 5.06
N ILE A 289 -15.27 -16.56 4.09
CA ILE A 289 -13.92 -17.10 4.31
C ILE A 289 -13.13 -16.09 5.16
N PRO A 290 -12.72 -16.44 6.41
CA PRO A 290 -12.13 -15.48 7.36
C PRO A 290 -10.73 -15.05 6.91
N GLU A 291 -10.44 -13.74 6.91
CA GLU A 291 -9.16 -13.20 6.42
C GLU A 291 -7.94 -13.72 7.21
N LYS A 292 -6.85 -14.02 6.50
CA LYS A 292 -5.57 -14.40 7.12
C LYS A 292 -4.96 -13.18 7.81
N LYS A 293 -4.99 -13.17 9.15
CA LYS A 293 -4.37 -12.11 9.96
C LYS A 293 -2.89 -11.97 9.59
N SER A 294 -2.51 -10.79 9.11
CA SER A 294 -1.13 -10.50 8.74
C SER A 294 -0.23 -10.53 9.98
N THR A 295 0.74 -11.46 10.01
CA THR A 295 1.78 -11.55 11.04
C THR A 295 2.97 -10.63 10.74
N THR A 296 2.97 -9.92 9.61
CA THR A 296 4.08 -9.05 9.18
C THR A 296 4.40 -7.98 10.22
N TRP A 297 3.39 -7.38 10.87
CA TRP A 297 3.62 -6.40 11.94
C TRP A 297 4.28 -7.02 13.18
N VAL A 298 3.96 -8.29 13.50
CA VAL A 298 4.57 -9.02 14.61
C VAL A 298 6.07 -9.23 14.34
N ILE A 299 6.43 -9.60 13.11
CA ILE A 299 7.84 -9.76 12.68
C ILE A 299 8.57 -8.41 12.72
N ILE A 300 7.94 -7.33 12.23
CA ILE A 300 8.53 -5.98 12.28
C ILE A 300 8.82 -5.58 13.73
N VAL A 301 7.86 -5.73 14.65
CA VAL A 301 8.07 -5.40 16.07
C VAL A 301 9.15 -6.29 16.69
N ALA A 302 9.12 -7.61 16.44
CA ALA A 302 10.08 -8.57 17.00
C ALA A 302 11.52 -8.36 16.53
N VAL A 303 11.75 -7.80 15.33
CA VAL A 303 13.10 -7.56 14.78
C VAL A 303 13.56 -6.11 14.97
N VAL A 304 12.71 -5.12 14.73
CA VAL A 304 13.13 -3.70 14.75
C VAL A 304 13.36 -3.20 16.18
N VAL A 305 12.56 -3.64 17.16
CA VAL A 305 12.69 -3.17 18.55
C VAL A 305 14.02 -3.63 19.18
N PRO A 306 14.43 -4.91 19.12
CA PRO A 306 15.74 -5.32 19.64
C PRO A 306 16.93 -4.63 18.94
N VAL A 307 16.88 -4.49 17.61
CA VAL A 307 17.96 -3.86 16.83
C VAL A 307 18.15 -2.40 17.21
N THR A 308 17.05 -1.64 17.37
CA THR A 308 17.11 -0.23 17.78
C THR A 308 17.62 -0.07 19.21
N VAL A 309 17.21 -0.93 20.16
CA VAL A 309 17.72 -0.94 21.54
C VAL A 309 19.24 -1.22 21.57
N VAL A 310 19.72 -2.21 20.81
CA VAL A 310 21.16 -2.53 20.71
C VAL A 310 21.93 -1.36 20.10
N ALA A 311 21.44 -0.76 19.01
CA ALA A 311 22.10 0.38 18.36
C ALA A 311 22.24 1.60 19.30
N VAL A 312 21.19 1.92 20.06
CA VAL A 312 21.22 3.01 21.06
C VAL A 312 22.19 2.68 22.20
N GLY A 313 22.20 1.44 22.70
CA GLY A 313 23.13 1.00 23.73
C GLY A 313 24.60 1.12 23.30
N VAL A 314 24.92 0.72 22.06
CA VAL A 314 26.25 0.85 21.47
C VAL A 314 26.65 2.33 21.32
N ALA A 315 25.75 3.18 20.79
CA ALA A 315 26.01 4.62 20.64
C ALA A 315 26.27 5.30 21.99
N ALA A 316 25.46 4.99 23.01
CA ALA A 316 25.63 5.50 24.37
C ALA A 316 26.97 5.06 24.99
N PHE A 317 27.38 3.80 24.79
CA PHE A 317 28.66 3.29 25.27
C PHE A 317 29.85 4.05 24.67
N PHE A 318 29.88 4.25 23.34
CA PHE A 318 30.95 5.01 22.69
C PHE A 318 30.97 6.48 23.12
N LEU A 319 29.80 7.12 23.27
CA LEU A 319 29.70 8.50 23.74
C LEU A 319 30.23 8.63 25.18
N ALA A 320 29.82 7.74 26.09
CA ALA A 320 30.31 7.69 27.46
C ALA A 320 31.84 7.48 27.52
N ARG A 321 32.40 6.63 26.66
CA ARG A 321 33.85 6.37 26.60
C ARG A 321 34.62 7.62 26.12
N LYS A 322 34.11 8.32 25.10
CA LYS A 322 34.67 9.59 24.59
C LYS A 322 34.65 10.70 25.65
N LEU A 323 33.55 10.84 26.39
CA LEU A 323 33.41 11.83 27.47
C LEU A 323 34.32 11.52 28.66
N ARG A 324 34.46 10.24 29.05
CA ARG A 324 35.41 9.81 30.09
C ARG A 324 36.87 10.09 29.71
N ALA A 325 37.24 9.87 28.45
CA ALA A 325 38.58 10.17 27.96
C ALA A 325 38.90 11.67 28.02
N ARG A 326 38.00 12.55 27.57
CA ARG A 326 38.16 14.02 27.66
C ARG A 326 38.37 14.48 29.11
N ARG A 327 37.46 14.08 30.02
CA ARG A 327 37.57 14.35 31.47
C ARG A 327 38.80 13.75 32.14
N SER A 328 39.50 12.80 31.51
CA SER A 328 40.77 12.27 32.01
C SER A 328 41.98 13.08 31.56
N MET A 329 41.88 13.78 30.42
CA MET A 329 42.95 14.65 29.92
C MET A 329 42.91 16.01 30.62
N GLU A 330 41.71 16.59 30.78
CA GLU A 330 41.48 17.83 31.55
C GLU A 330 42.08 17.71 32.96
N ARG A 331 41.75 16.65 33.71
CA ARG A 331 42.31 16.39 35.05
C ARG A 331 43.80 16.04 35.10
N ARG A 332 44.43 15.70 33.96
CA ARG A 332 45.90 15.56 33.87
C ARG A 332 46.57 16.91 33.67
N GLN A 333 45.97 17.76 32.84
CA GLN A 333 46.39 19.14 32.60
C GLN A 333 46.35 19.96 33.91
N GLU A 334 45.22 19.96 34.61
CA GLU A 334 45.04 20.67 35.89
C GLU A 334 46.07 20.25 36.96
N ARG A 335 46.36 18.96 37.07
CA ARG A 335 47.37 18.44 38.02
C ARG A 335 48.78 18.89 37.66
N LEU A 336 49.14 18.88 36.38
CA LEU A 336 50.43 19.36 35.91
C LEU A 336 50.60 20.85 36.23
N GLU A 337 49.58 21.66 35.93
CA GLU A 337 49.58 23.10 36.21
C GLU A 337 49.69 23.41 37.72
N GLN A 338 48.97 22.68 38.57
CA GLN A 338 49.07 22.80 40.03
C GLN A 338 50.45 22.40 40.60
N GLN A 339 51.10 21.39 40.00
CA GLN A 339 52.46 21.01 40.43
C GLN A 339 53.50 22.05 39.98
N LEU A 340 53.29 22.69 38.82
CA LEU A 340 54.16 23.75 38.31
C LEU A 340 54.03 25.07 39.08
N SER A 341 52.83 25.45 39.51
CA SER A 341 52.60 26.66 40.31
C SER A 341 53.29 26.64 41.69
N ASN A 342 53.69 25.46 42.17
CA ASN A 342 54.35 25.28 43.45
C ASN A 342 55.89 25.37 43.37
N LEU A 343 56.47 25.55 42.17
CA LEU A 343 57.91 25.69 42.00
C LEU A 343 58.37 27.14 42.30
N PRO A 344 59.40 27.34 43.15
CA PRO A 344 59.86 28.67 43.52
C PRO A 344 60.52 29.40 42.34
N GLY A 345 60.00 30.57 41.98
CA GLY A 345 60.47 31.35 40.83
C GLY A 345 60.06 30.72 39.49
N MET A 346 58.76 30.80 39.18
CA MET A 346 58.12 30.13 38.04
C MET A 346 58.82 30.43 36.70
N PRO A 347 59.33 29.41 35.97
CA PRO A 347 59.82 29.58 34.60
C PRO A 347 58.69 30.02 33.66
N ARG A 348 59.04 30.81 32.63
CA ARG A 348 58.04 31.32 31.67
C ARG A 348 57.43 30.16 30.85
N GLY A 349 56.10 30.07 30.81
CA GLY A 349 55.41 29.11 29.95
C GLY A 349 55.47 29.49 28.47
N PHE A 350 55.82 28.54 27.61
CA PHE A 350 55.78 28.63 26.16
C PHE A 350 54.75 27.66 25.57
N ALA A 351 53.89 28.15 24.68
CA ALA A 351 52.98 27.26 23.95
C ALA A 351 53.80 26.24 23.11
N TYR A 352 53.38 24.97 23.12
CA TYR A 352 54.06 23.89 22.37
C TYR A 352 54.28 24.26 20.89
N ASP A 353 53.31 24.90 20.24
CA ASP A 353 53.45 25.33 18.84
C ASP A 353 54.51 26.42 18.62
N LYS A 354 54.82 27.25 19.64
CA LYS A 354 55.93 28.22 19.60
C LYS A 354 57.28 27.50 19.62
N LEU A 355 57.44 26.50 20.48
CA LEU A 355 58.65 25.65 20.55
C LEU A 355 58.81 24.78 19.30
N LYS A 356 57.71 24.21 18.81
CA LYS A 356 57.63 23.45 17.55
C LYS A 356 58.02 24.33 16.36
N LYS A 357 57.56 25.58 16.29
CA LYS A 357 57.97 26.53 15.23
C LYS A 357 59.46 26.90 15.34
N ALA A 358 59.94 27.21 16.55
CA ALA A 358 61.35 27.56 16.82
C ALA A 358 62.33 26.44 16.42
N THR A 359 61.94 25.18 16.58
CA THR A 359 62.74 23.97 16.27
C THR A 359 62.44 23.35 14.90
N ARG A 360 61.68 24.04 14.03
CA ARG A 360 61.23 23.53 12.71
C ARG A 360 60.58 22.13 12.79
N ASN A 361 59.63 21.98 13.72
CA ASN A 361 58.95 20.73 14.06
C ASN A 361 59.88 19.66 14.66
N PHE A 362 60.83 20.07 15.51
CA PHE A 362 61.85 19.21 16.11
C PHE A 362 62.67 18.45 15.04
N ASP A 363 63.15 19.18 14.03
CA ASP A 363 63.95 18.63 12.93
C ASP A 363 65.23 17.97 13.48
N GLU A 364 65.46 16.70 13.13
CA GLU A 364 66.66 15.95 13.53
C GLU A 364 67.97 16.62 13.06
N ARG A 365 67.92 17.48 12.03
CA ARG A 365 69.07 18.31 11.59
C ARG A 365 69.45 19.40 12.59
N LEU A 366 68.53 19.81 13.46
CA LEU A 366 68.76 20.80 14.52
C LEU A 366 69.08 20.14 15.87
N ARG A 367 69.19 18.81 15.92
CA ARG A 367 69.41 18.04 17.14
C ARG A 367 70.82 18.25 17.71
N LEU A 368 70.89 18.89 18.87
CA LEU A 368 72.13 19.14 19.61
C LEU A 368 72.61 17.91 20.39
N GLY A 369 71.71 17.03 20.82
CA GLY A 369 72.09 15.81 21.54
C GLY A 369 70.92 14.95 22.02
N LYS A 370 71.27 13.80 22.61
CA LYS A 370 70.35 12.87 23.28
C LYS A 370 70.86 12.60 24.69
N GLY A 371 70.01 12.77 25.69
CA GLY A 371 70.26 12.36 27.08
C GLY A 371 69.37 11.19 27.48
N GLY A 372 69.50 10.73 28.73
CA GLY A 372 68.66 9.66 29.28
C GLY A 372 67.16 10.00 29.36
N TYR A 373 66.83 11.28 29.47
CA TYR A 373 65.46 11.78 29.69
C TYR A 373 64.86 12.53 28.49
N GLY A 374 65.54 12.58 27.33
CA GLY A 374 64.99 13.25 26.15
C GLY A 374 66.00 13.66 25.10
N MET A 375 65.50 14.40 24.11
CA MET A 375 66.25 14.92 22.96
C MET A 375 66.38 16.43 23.07
N VAL A 376 67.52 16.99 22.72
CA VAL A 376 67.77 18.43 22.74
C VAL A 376 67.92 18.95 21.32
N TYR A 377 67.15 19.98 20.97
CA TYR A 377 67.15 20.61 19.65
C TYR A 377 67.56 22.09 19.75
N LYS A 378 68.30 22.59 18.77
CA LYS A 378 68.51 24.02 18.57
C LYS A 378 67.20 24.64 18.09
N GLY A 379 66.79 25.73 18.72
CA GLY A 379 65.68 26.56 18.26
C GLY A 379 66.07 28.03 18.26
N VAL A 380 65.32 28.83 17.51
CA VAL A 380 65.41 30.29 17.55
C VAL A 380 64.05 30.82 18.00
N LEU A 381 64.01 31.52 19.14
CA LEU A 381 62.77 32.14 19.62
C LEU A 381 62.53 33.47 18.88
N PRO A 382 61.31 33.72 18.38
CA PRO A 382 60.93 35.03 17.87
C PRO A 382 60.83 36.04 19.03
N ALA A 383 61.00 37.33 18.70
CA ALA A 383 60.88 38.44 19.65
C ALA A 383 59.60 38.36 20.49
N ASP A 384 59.70 38.81 21.73
CA ASP A 384 58.64 38.81 22.73
C ASP A 384 58.95 39.91 23.77
N GLU A 385 57.97 40.43 24.50
CA GLU A 385 58.06 41.57 25.44
C GLU A 385 59.22 41.51 26.46
N ALA A 386 59.79 40.32 26.69
CA ALA A 386 60.89 40.07 27.63
C ALA A 386 62.08 39.29 27.04
N LEU A 387 62.16 39.13 25.71
CA LEU A 387 63.26 38.39 25.05
C LEU A 387 63.76 39.11 23.78
N PRO A 388 65.09 39.21 23.58
CA PRO A 388 65.66 39.81 22.37
C PRO A 388 65.29 39.00 21.12
N GLU A 389 65.16 39.70 19.99
CA GLU A 389 64.82 39.07 18.71
C GLU A 389 65.91 38.07 18.28
N GLY A 390 65.49 36.88 17.83
CA GLY A 390 66.40 35.88 17.30
C GLY A 390 67.22 35.13 18.35
N MET A 391 66.74 35.05 19.60
CA MET A 391 67.45 34.34 20.67
C MET A 391 67.62 32.84 20.35
N ASP A 392 68.87 32.41 20.20
CA ASP A 392 69.26 31.00 20.11
C ASP A 392 68.98 30.29 21.45
N VAL A 393 68.27 29.17 21.39
CA VAL A 393 67.91 28.36 22.57
C VAL A 393 68.14 26.86 22.33
N ALA A 394 68.36 26.13 23.43
CA ALA A 394 68.33 24.67 23.45
C ALA A 394 66.97 24.19 24.00
N VAL A 395 66.12 23.63 23.14
CA VAL A 395 64.80 23.09 23.51
C VAL A 395 64.95 21.61 23.81
N LYS A 396 64.84 21.22 25.09
CA LYS A 396 64.79 19.82 25.50
C LYS A 396 63.36 19.29 25.44
N ARG A 397 63.14 18.25 24.63
CA ARG A 397 61.89 17.52 24.52
C ARG A 397 62.01 16.18 25.24
N PHE A 398 61.14 15.96 26.23
CA PHE A 398 60.97 14.69 26.92
C PHE A 398 60.13 13.75 26.03
N ILE A 399 60.50 12.46 25.98
CA ILE A 399 59.94 11.48 25.03
C ILE A 399 59.79 10.11 25.70
N ARG A 400 59.18 10.05 26.89
CA ARG A 400 58.76 8.78 27.49
C ARG A 400 57.24 8.66 27.46
N ASP A 401 56.76 7.42 27.44
CA ASP A 401 55.32 7.10 27.33
C ASP A 401 54.85 6.23 28.51
N ASP A 402 55.70 6.05 29.54
CA ASP A 402 55.52 5.09 30.64
C ASP A 402 54.82 5.69 31.90
N GLY A 403 54.19 6.85 31.77
CA GLY A 403 53.36 7.47 32.82
C GLY A 403 54.12 8.02 34.04
N LYS A 404 55.42 7.71 34.18
CA LYS A 404 56.37 8.32 35.13
C LYS A 404 56.95 9.65 34.63
N ASP A 405 56.72 9.98 33.36
CA ASP A 405 57.35 11.11 32.66
C ASP A 405 57.09 12.47 33.33
N VAL A 406 55.92 12.67 33.94
CA VAL A 406 55.56 13.94 34.60
C VAL A 406 56.36 14.18 35.88
N THR A 407 56.61 13.16 36.71
CA THR A 407 57.37 13.34 37.97
C THR A 407 58.84 13.57 37.70
N ASP A 408 59.41 12.82 36.76
CA ASP A 408 60.82 12.92 36.36
C ASP A 408 61.08 14.29 35.69
N PHE A 409 60.14 14.77 34.85
CA PHE A 409 60.16 16.11 34.26
C PHE A 409 60.17 17.22 35.32
N LEU A 410 59.22 17.19 36.26
CA LEU A 410 59.10 18.21 37.31
C LEU A 410 60.33 18.26 38.22
N GLN A 411 60.92 17.10 38.54
CA GLN A 411 62.15 17.03 39.33
C GLN A 411 63.34 17.64 38.58
N GLU A 412 63.49 17.38 37.27
CA GLU A 412 64.58 17.98 36.50
C GLU A 412 64.40 19.51 36.37
N VAL A 413 63.17 20.00 36.17
CA VAL A 413 62.86 21.44 36.12
C VAL A 413 63.20 22.12 37.46
N ASP A 414 62.83 21.53 38.61
CA ASP A 414 63.15 22.08 39.94
C ASP A 414 64.67 22.16 40.17
N ILE A 415 65.42 21.12 39.80
CA ILE A 415 66.88 21.10 39.93
C ILE A 415 67.51 22.21 39.08
N ILE A 416 67.16 22.33 37.80
CA ILE A 416 67.76 23.34 36.92
C ILE A 416 67.37 24.75 37.35
N ASN A 417 66.12 24.98 37.79
CA ASN A 417 65.66 26.30 38.22
C ASN A 417 66.40 26.82 39.48
N ARG A 418 66.82 25.91 40.37
CA ARG A 418 67.62 26.23 41.57
C ARG A 418 69.11 26.42 41.28
N LEU A 419 69.64 25.88 40.19
CA LEU A 419 71.06 25.94 39.84
C LEU A 419 71.41 27.24 39.10
N ARG A 420 71.93 28.24 39.85
CA ARG A 420 72.43 29.50 39.29
C ARG A 420 73.96 29.60 39.41
N HIS A 421 74.66 29.39 38.29
CA HIS A 421 76.11 29.51 38.22
C HIS A 421 76.57 30.04 36.85
N LYS A 422 77.62 30.87 36.83
CA LYS A 422 78.14 31.55 35.62
C LYS A 422 78.54 30.63 34.46
N ASN A 423 78.77 29.35 34.72
CA ASN A 423 79.16 28.34 33.72
C ASN A 423 78.01 27.36 33.38
N ILE A 424 76.76 27.65 33.77
CA ILE A 424 75.58 26.81 33.50
C ILE A 424 74.57 27.62 32.68
N VAL A 425 73.98 27.01 31.65
CA VAL A 425 72.95 27.65 30.83
C VAL A 425 71.68 27.83 31.66
N PRO A 426 71.13 29.05 31.78
CA PRO A 426 69.94 29.30 32.58
C PRO A 426 68.67 28.74 31.92
N LEU A 427 67.73 28.27 32.73
CA LEU A 427 66.38 27.94 32.28
C LEU A 427 65.59 29.23 32.01
N ILE A 428 65.20 29.45 30.75
CA ILE A 428 64.45 30.63 30.31
C ILE A 428 62.94 30.41 30.47
N GLY A 429 62.49 29.17 30.34
CA GLY A 429 61.08 28.78 30.38
C GLY A 429 60.87 27.36 29.87
N MET A 430 59.61 26.95 29.73
CA MET A 430 59.19 25.58 29.46
C MET A 430 57.96 25.49 28.55
#